data_AF-A0A5E4YLK9-F1
#
_entry.id   AF-A0A5E4YLK9-F1
#
_cell.length_a   1.000
_cell.length_b   1.000
_cell.length_c   1.000
_cell.angle_alpha   90.00
_cell.angle_beta   90.00
_cell.angle_gamma   90.00
#
_symmetry.space_group_name_H-M   'P 1'
#
loop_
_entity.id
_entity.type
_entity.pdbx_description
1 polymer ?
#
loop_
_entity_poly.entity_id
_entity_poly.type
_entity_poly.pdbx_seq_one_letter_code
_entity_poly.pdbx_strand_id
1 'polypeptide(L)'
;MASYQLDQRGSHYDDLRAGAIASVVANVNRDTKVRREPFGALDFMHWNEYHRVAVEKSKPVLLDDPDAQSNLLLSMMFPNRNG
;
A
#
# COMPACT_ATOMS: atom_id res chain seq x y z
N MET A 1 -20.90 -15.89 6.15
CA MET A 1 -20.56 -14.79 7.08
C MET A 1 -19.20 -15.10 7.66
N ALA A 2 -18.22 -14.20 7.54
CA ALA A 2 -16.86 -14.47 8.00
C ALA A 2 -16.74 -14.21 9.51
N SER A 3 -16.16 -15.15 10.24
CA SER A 3 -16.00 -15.12 11.72
C SER A 3 -15.28 -13.87 12.24
N TYR A 4 -14.44 -13.23 11.42
CA TYR A 4 -13.74 -11.97 11.71
C TYR A 4 -14.70 -10.82 12.10
N GLN A 5 -15.93 -10.80 11.54
CA GLN A 5 -16.91 -9.75 11.82
C GLN A 5 -17.58 -9.92 13.19
N LEU A 6 -17.47 -11.10 13.80
CA LEU A 6 -18.13 -11.44 15.07
C LEU A 6 -17.15 -11.54 16.25
N ASP A 7 -15.90 -11.93 16.01
CA ASP A 7 -14.87 -12.02 17.03
C ASP A 7 -13.67 -11.10 16.72
N GLN A 8 -13.62 -9.96 17.41
CA GLN A 8 -12.49 -9.02 17.31
C GLN A 8 -11.19 -9.54 17.95
N ARG A 9 -11.16 -10.77 18.48
CA ARG A 9 -9.99 -11.36 19.14
C ARG A 9 -9.13 -12.25 18.24
N GLY A 10 -9.46 -12.40 16.95
CA GLY A 10 -8.74 -13.30 16.03
C GLY A 10 -8.16 -12.60 14.79
N SER A 11 -6.88 -12.87 14.50
CA SER A 11 -6.06 -12.39 13.36
C SER A 11 -5.60 -10.93 13.45
N HIS A 12 -6.49 -9.93 13.38
CA HIS A 12 -6.05 -8.55 13.11
C HIS A 12 -5.10 -7.94 14.16
N TYR A 13 -5.30 -8.24 15.45
CA TYR A 13 -4.41 -7.78 16.52
C TYR A 13 -3.06 -8.49 16.52
N ASP A 14 -3.01 -9.74 16.05
CA ASP A 14 -1.75 -10.47 15.91
C ASP A 14 -0.95 -9.93 14.73
N ASP A 15 -1.62 -9.52 13.65
CA ASP A 15 -0.98 -8.85 12.53
C ASP A 15 -0.48 -7.45 12.91
N LEU A 16 -1.21 -6.71 13.76
CA LEU A 16 -0.71 -5.45 14.33
C LEU A 16 0.54 -5.66 15.18
N ARG A 17 0.58 -6.74 15.97
CA ARG A 17 1.73 -7.09 16.80
C ARG A 17 2.93 -7.47 15.94
N ALA A 18 2.71 -8.27 14.90
CA ALA A 18 3.73 -8.64 13.93
C ALA A 18 4.24 -7.42 13.15
N GLY A 19 3.34 -6.54 12.71
CA GLY A 19 3.66 -5.27 12.05
C GLY A 19 4.49 -4.33 12.93
N ALA A 20 4.17 -4.25 14.23
CA ALA A 20 4.96 -3.50 15.20
C ALA A 20 6.39 -4.04 15.29
N ILE A 21 6.58 -5.35 15.45
CA ILE A 21 7.91 -5.98 15.50
C ILE A 21 8.67 -5.75 14.18
N ALA A 22 8.03 -5.99 13.04
CA ALA A 22 8.62 -5.79 11.72
C ALA A 22 9.07 -4.33 11.52
N SER A 23 8.25 -3.35 11.91
CA SER A 23 8.60 -1.94 11.81
C SER A 23 9.80 -1.56 12.66
N VAL A 24 9.97 -2.14 13.85
CA VAL A 24 11.16 -1.92 14.68
C VAL A 24 12.40 -2.43 13.96
N VAL A 25 12.38 -3.69 13.50
CA VAL A 25 13.51 -4.31 12.80
C VAL A 25 13.87 -3.53 11.53
N ALA A 26 12.86 -3.12 10.75
CA ALA A 26 13.07 -2.35 9.53
C ALA A 26 13.64 -0.96 9.81
N ASN A 27 13.18 -0.27 10.86
CA ASN A 27 13.68 1.06 11.21
C ASN A 27 15.11 1.04 11.76
N VAL A 28 15.48 -0.01 12.51
CA VAL A 28 16.87 -0.21 12.97
C VAL A 28 17.83 -0.36 11.79
N ASN A 29 17.40 -1.04 10.72
CA ASN A 29 18.20 -1.28 9.52
C ASN A 29 17.94 -0.28 8.38
N ARG A 30 17.22 0.82 8.66
CA ARG A 30 16.77 1.76 7.63
C ARG A 30 17.90 2.68 7.17
N ASP A 31 18.15 2.69 5.87
CA ASP A 31 18.96 3.75 5.23
C ASP A 31 18.11 5.00 4.99
N THR A 32 18.41 6.07 5.73
CA THR A 32 17.71 7.35 5.64
C THR A 32 17.90 8.09 4.31
N LYS A 33 18.93 7.73 3.53
CA LYS A 33 19.15 8.31 2.20
C LYS A 33 18.19 7.74 1.16
N VAL A 34 17.82 6.46 1.32
CA VAL A 34 16.87 5.77 0.44
C VAL A 34 15.44 6.03 0.88
N ARG A 35 15.16 5.98 2.20
CA ARG A 35 13.85 6.31 2.76
C ARG A 35 13.97 7.18 4.00
N ARG A 36 13.63 8.47 3.84
CA ARG A 36 13.70 9.46 4.93
C ARG A 36 12.69 9.19 6.05
N GLU A 37 11.49 8.75 5.70
CA GLU A 37 10.40 8.50 6.66
C GLU A 37 10.51 7.11 7.30
N PRO A 38 10.20 6.97 8.59
CA PRO A 38 10.27 5.67 9.26
C PRO A 38 9.16 4.75 8.76
N PHE A 39 9.37 3.45 8.89
CA PHE A 39 8.33 2.46 8.65
C PHE A 39 7.35 2.46 9.83
N GLY A 40 6.06 2.52 9.53
CA GLY A 40 4.98 2.29 10.50
C GLY A 40 4.59 0.82 10.56
N ALA A 41 3.89 0.42 11.63
CA ALA A 41 3.38 -0.96 11.76
C ALA A 41 2.49 -1.38 10.58
N LEU A 42 1.71 -0.44 10.05
CA LEU A 42 0.83 -0.69 8.91
C LEU A 42 1.58 -0.91 7.60
N ASP A 43 2.81 -0.42 7.42
CA ASP A 43 3.58 -0.62 6.18
C ASP A 43 3.83 -2.12 5.88
N PHE A 44 3.70 -2.99 6.88
CA PHE A 44 3.83 -4.44 6.76
C PHE A 44 2.48 -5.18 6.72
N MET A 45 1.35 -4.45 6.69
CA MET A 45 -0.01 -4.99 6.74
C MET A 45 -0.85 -4.54 5.54
N HIS A 46 -0.45 -4.93 4.33
CA HIS A 46 -1.03 -4.48 3.06
C HIS A 46 -2.54 -4.70 2.88
N TRP A 47 -3.14 -5.61 3.65
CA TRP A 47 -4.56 -5.98 3.58
C TRP A 47 -5.41 -5.28 4.65
N ASN A 48 -4.80 -4.51 5.55
CA ASN A 48 -5.51 -3.75 6.56
C ASN A 48 -6.37 -2.66 5.90
N GLU A 49 -7.64 -2.55 6.30
CA GLU A 49 -8.60 -1.58 5.75
C GLU A 49 -8.12 -0.13 5.85
N TYR A 50 -7.24 0.21 6.80
CA TYR A 50 -6.58 1.53 6.86
C TYR A 50 -5.73 1.85 5.62
N HIS A 51 -5.15 0.86 4.94
CA HIS A 51 -4.52 1.07 3.63
C HIS A 51 -5.54 1.37 2.54
N ARG A 52 -6.77 0.83 2.60
CA ARG A 52 -7.83 1.17 1.62
C ARG A 52 -8.20 2.64 1.70
N VAL A 53 -8.24 3.23 2.90
CA VAL A 53 -8.49 4.67 3.09
C VAL A 53 -7.36 5.53 2.50
N ALA A 54 -6.10 5.06 2.57
CA ALA A 54 -4.97 5.74 1.93
C ALA A 54 -5.04 5.63 0.39
N VAL A 55 -5.41 4.45 -0.13
CA VAL A 55 -5.58 4.19 -1.58
C VAL A 55 -6.78 4.93 -2.17
N GLU A 56 -7.83 5.26 -1.39
CA GLU A 56 -8.94 6.09 -1.86
C GLU A 56 -8.51 7.49 -2.34
N LYS A 57 -7.34 7.98 -1.91
CA LYS A 57 -6.78 9.25 -2.42
C LYS A 57 -6.30 9.14 -3.87
N SER A 58 -5.97 7.94 -4.36
CA SER A 58 -5.69 7.67 -5.76
C SER A 58 -6.94 7.08 -6.42
N LYS A 59 -7.97 7.92 -6.62
CA LYS A 59 -9.11 7.48 -7.43
C LYS A 59 -8.60 7.19 -8.85
N PRO A 60 -9.02 6.08 -9.47
CA PRO A 60 -8.68 5.81 -10.87
C PRO A 60 -9.10 6.98 -11.75
N VAL A 61 -8.17 7.50 -12.56
CA VAL A 61 -8.49 8.51 -13.57
C VAL A 61 -9.01 7.76 -14.79
N LEU A 62 -10.31 7.95 -15.09
CA LEU A 62 -10.90 7.55 -16.36
C LEU A 62 -11.01 8.82 -17.21
N LEU A 63 -10.23 8.86 -18.30
CA LEU A 63 -10.31 9.95 -19.28
C LEU A 63 -11.49 9.69 -20.22
N ASP A 64 -12.17 10.77 -20.64
CA ASP A 64 -13.30 10.68 -21.57
C ASP A 64 -12.85 10.29 -23.00
N ASP A 65 -11.61 10.60 -23.35
CA ASP A 65 -11.00 10.25 -24.64
C ASP A 65 -10.35 8.85 -24.57
N PRO A 66 -10.85 7.87 -25.35
CA PRO A 66 -10.29 6.52 -25.40
C PRO A 66 -8.81 6.48 -25.82
N ASP A 67 -8.39 7.37 -26.71
CA ASP A 67 -7.01 7.40 -27.21
C ASP A 67 -6.07 7.96 -26.14
N ALA A 68 -6.50 9.00 -25.42
CA ALA A 68 -5.78 9.53 -24.26
C ALA A 68 -5.66 8.48 -23.14
N GLN A 69 -6.73 7.71 -22.88
CA GLN A 69 -6.70 6.61 -21.90
C GLN A 69 -5.70 5.51 -22.30
N SER A 70 -5.69 5.12 -23.58
CA SER A 70 -4.76 4.13 -24.12
C SER A 70 -3.30 4.60 -23.98
N ASN A 71 -3.02 5.86 -24.31
CA ASN A 71 -1.69 6.45 -24.17
C ASN A 71 -1.23 6.53 -22.70
N LEU A 72 -2.13 6.87 -21.77
CA LEU A 72 -1.85 6.86 -20.34
C LEU A 72 -1.42 5.47 -19.88
N LEU A 73 -2.20 4.44 -20.24
CA LEU A 73 -1.89 3.04 -19.91
C LEU A 73 -0.55 2.60 -20.50
N LEU A 74 -0.29 2.91 -21.77
CA LEU A 74 0.97 2.59 -22.43
C LEU A 74 2.17 3.28 -21.77
N SER A 75 2.01 4.51 -21.28
CA SER A 75 3.08 5.24 -20.59
C SER A 75 3.41 4.64 -19.22
N MET A 76 2.40 4.14 -18.49
CA MET A 76 2.59 3.45 -17.21
C MET A 76 3.23 2.07 -17.39
N MET A 77 2.84 1.34 -18.44
CA MET A 77 3.37 -0.01 -18.73
C MET A 77 4.77 0.03 -19.34
N PHE A 78 5.09 1.06 -20.14
CA PHE A 78 6.35 1.16 -20.89
C PHE A 78 7.02 2.54 -20.70
N PRO A 79 7.54 2.85 -19.50
CA PRO A 79 8.07 4.18 -19.19
C PRO A 79 9.31 4.60 -20.01
N ASN A 80 10.01 3.65 -20.66
CA ASN A 80 11.22 3.91 -21.45
C ASN A 80 11.02 3.79 -22.97
N ARG A 81 9.78 3.87 -23.48
CA ARG A 81 9.51 3.59 -24.90
C ARG A 81 10.08 4.64 -25.88
N ASN A 82 10.49 5.81 -25.39
CA ASN A 82 11.08 6.91 -26.19
C ASN A 82 12.52 7.26 -25.76
N GLY A 83 13.19 6.39 -25.00
CA GLY A 83 14.56 6.59 -24.50
C GLY A 83 15.58 5.72 -25.21
#